data_AF-A0A505DJ54-F1
#
_entry.id   AF-A0A505DJ54-F1
#
_cell.length_a   1.000
_cell.length_b   1.000
_cell.length_c   1.000
_cell.angle_alpha   90.00
_cell.angle_beta   90.00
_cell.angle_gamma   90.00
#
_symmetry.space_group_name_H-M   'P 1'
#
loop_
_entity.id
_entity.type
_entity.pdbx_description
1 polymer ?
#
loop_
_entity_poly.entity_id
_entity_poly.type
_entity_poly.pdbx_seq_one_letter_code
_entity_poly.pdbx_strand_id
1 'polypeptide(L)'
;EHNLGLTCDPVGGLVQIPCIERNGMAAVKAITAARMALRGDGRHHVSLDKVIKTMKDTGADMSVKYKETARGGLAVNIIEC
;
A
#
# COMPACT_ATOMS: atom_id res chain seq x y z
N GLU A 1 -4.15 6.68 -5.01
CA GLU A 1 -5.30 5.75 -4.89
C GLU A 1 -4.88 4.27 -4.90
N HIS A 2 -4.04 3.82 -5.82
CA HIS A 2 -3.71 2.40 -6.07
C HIS A 2 -2.94 1.62 -4.97
N ASN A 3 -2.85 2.18 -3.75
CA ASN A 3 -2.28 1.51 -2.57
C ASN A 3 -3.04 1.87 -1.27
N LEU A 4 -4.24 2.46 -1.36
CA LEU A 4 -5.05 2.77 -0.17
C LEU A 4 -5.42 1.48 0.58
N GLY A 5 -5.31 1.51 1.91
CA GLY A 5 -5.65 0.37 2.77
C GLY A 5 -4.62 -0.76 2.79
N LEU A 6 -3.43 -0.56 2.20
CA LEU A 6 -2.35 -1.54 2.27
C LEU A 6 -1.88 -1.71 3.72
N THR A 7 -2.01 -2.91 4.26
CA THR A 7 -1.53 -3.29 5.60
C THR A 7 -0.02 -3.51 5.60
N CYS A 8 0.62 -3.38 6.77
CA CYS A 8 2.04 -3.66 6.93
C CYS A 8 2.25 -4.81 7.92
N ASP A 9 2.34 -6.01 7.35
CA ASP A 9 2.43 -7.25 8.09
C ASP A 9 3.33 -8.24 7.32
N PRO A 10 4.65 -7.98 7.30
CA PRO A 10 5.57 -8.76 6.49
C PRO A 10 5.87 -10.13 7.11
N VAL A 11 6.17 -11.13 6.26
CA VAL A 11 6.50 -12.49 6.69
C VAL A 11 7.69 -12.48 7.65
N GLY A 12 7.54 -13.15 8.80
CA GLY A 12 8.56 -13.17 9.86
C GLY A 12 8.94 -11.81 10.44
N GLY A 13 8.18 -10.75 10.16
CA GLY A 13 8.55 -9.37 10.54
C GLY A 13 9.71 -8.78 9.73
N LEU A 14 10.15 -9.45 8.66
CA LEU A 14 11.33 -9.08 7.88
C LEU A 14 10.99 -8.15 6.71
N VAL A 15 11.88 -7.23 6.35
CA VAL A 15 11.70 -6.34 5.19
C VAL A 15 12.08 -7.06 3.88
N GLN A 16 11.44 -8.19 3.63
CA GLN A 16 11.68 -9.02 2.45
C GLN A 16 10.34 -9.26 1.73
N ILE A 17 9.50 -10.11 2.29
CA ILE A 17 8.19 -10.46 1.73
C ILE A 17 7.08 -9.77 2.57
N PRO A 18 6.17 -8.98 1.98
CA PRO A 18 6.04 -8.64 0.56
C PRO A 18 6.74 -7.33 0.15
N CYS A 19 7.69 -6.85 0.94
CA CYS A 19 8.26 -5.51 0.80
C CYS A 19 9.02 -5.29 -0.52
N ILE A 20 9.76 -6.31 -0.99
CA ILE A 20 10.56 -6.23 -2.21
C ILE A 20 9.64 -6.16 -3.44
N GLU A 21 8.68 -7.07 -3.57
CA GLU A 21 7.74 -7.04 -4.70
C GLU A 21 6.84 -5.81 -4.66
N ARG A 22 6.48 -5.29 -3.47
CA ARG A 22 5.74 -4.02 -3.34
C ARG A 22 6.53 -2.86 -3.92
N ASN A 23 7.85 -2.81 -3.74
CA ASN A 23 8.69 -1.78 -4.37
C ASN A 23 8.67 -1.88 -5.90
N GLY A 24 8.86 -3.09 -6.44
CA GLY A 24 8.78 -3.33 -7.89
C GLY A 24 7.43 -2.90 -8.48
N MET A 25 6.34 -3.33 -7.84
CA MET A 25 4.98 -2.96 -8.25
C MET A 25 4.71 -1.46 -8.12
N ALA A 26 5.22 -0.80 -7.07
CA ALA A 26 5.05 0.64 -6.86
C ALA A 26 5.78 1.46 -7.94
N ALA A 27 6.98 1.06 -8.36
CA ALA A 27 7.72 1.70 -9.44
C ALA A 27 6.92 1.66 -10.77
N VAL A 28 6.38 0.49 -11.11
CA VAL A 28 5.54 0.32 -12.32
C VAL A 28 4.26 1.16 -12.23
N LYS A 29 3.59 1.17 -11.07
CA LYS A 29 2.41 2.01 -10.82
C LYS A 29 2.73 3.51 -10.97
N ALA A 30 3.88 3.98 -10.47
CA ALA A 30 4.28 5.37 -10.56
C ALA A 30 4.48 5.82 -12.02
N ILE A 31 5.20 5.01 -12.81
CA ILE A 31 5.39 5.28 -14.25
C ILE A 31 4.04 5.27 -14.98
N THR A 32 3.17 4.31 -14.67
CA THR A 32 1.86 4.19 -15.30
C THR A 32 0.96 5.38 -14.95
N ALA A 33 0.93 5.79 -13.67
CA ALA A 33 0.17 6.96 -13.23
C ALA A 33 0.65 8.25 -13.90
N ALA A 34 1.97 8.45 -14.01
CA ALA A 34 2.53 9.59 -14.73
C ALA A 34 2.11 9.58 -16.22
N ARG A 35 2.14 8.42 -16.87
CA ARG A 35 1.67 8.27 -18.25
C ARG A 35 0.17 8.56 -18.38
N MET A 36 -0.65 8.10 -17.45
CA MET A 36 -2.10 8.38 -17.44
C MET A 36 -2.37 9.87 -17.29
N ALA A 37 -1.64 10.56 -16.41
CA ALA A 37 -1.79 12.00 -16.22
C ALA A 37 -1.35 12.81 -17.44
N LEU A 38 -0.21 12.46 -18.07
CA LEU A 38 0.33 13.18 -19.22
C LEU A 38 -0.38 12.87 -20.54
N ARG A 39 -0.88 11.65 -20.73
CA ARG A 39 -1.56 11.20 -21.95
C ARG A 39 -3.08 11.32 -21.87
N GLY A 40 -3.62 11.53 -20.68
CA GLY A 40 -5.05 11.74 -20.46
C GLY A 40 -5.47 13.17 -20.77
N ASP A 41 -6.78 13.40 -20.74
CA ASP A 41 -7.41 14.73 -20.89
C ASP A 41 -7.50 15.51 -19.56
N GLY A 42 -6.86 15.00 -18.51
CA GLY A 42 -6.91 15.55 -17.16
C GLY A 42 -8.25 15.32 -16.42
N ARG A 43 -9.26 14.68 -17.03
CA ARG A 43 -10.55 14.41 -16.38
C ARG A 43 -10.55 13.14 -15.56
N HIS A 44 -9.67 12.20 -15.88
CA HIS A 44 -9.50 10.96 -15.14
C HIS A 44 -8.66 11.16 -13.87
N HIS A 45 -9.18 11.96 -12.94
CA HIS A 45 -8.57 12.19 -11.64
C HIS A 45 -9.61 12.27 -10.53
N VAL A 46 -9.19 11.88 -9.34
CA VAL A 46 -9.86 12.20 -8.08
C VAL A 46 -9.02 13.25 -7.37
N SER A 47 -9.66 14.21 -6.69
CA SER A 47 -8.96 15.21 -5.89
C SER A 47 -7.97 14.55 -4.92
N LEU A 48 -6.73 15.06 -4.91
CA LEU A 48 -5.68 14.58 -4.04
C LEU A 48 -6.09 14.66 -2.55
N ASP A 49 -6.76 15.74 -2.15
CA ASP A 49 -7.22 15.92 -0.77
C ASP A 49 -8.21 14.83 -0.34
N LYS A 50 -9.10 14.41 -1.26
CA LYS A 50 -10.01 13.29 -1.00
C LYS A 50 -9.23 12.00 -0.80
N VAL A 51 -8.22 11.73 -1.63
CA VAL A 51 -7.37 10.54 -1.51
C VAL A 51 -6.59 10.55 -0.18
N ILE A 52 -6.04 11.70 0.22
CA ILE A 52 -5.32 11.87 1.50
C ILE A 52 -6.27 11.65 2.69
N LYS A 53 -7.47 12.24 2.64
CA LYS A 53 -8.50 12.02 3.66
C LYS A 53 -8.85 10.54 3.78
N THR A 54 -9.16 9.89 2.66
CA THR A 54 -9.46 8.45 2.65
C THR A 54 -8.29 7.61 3.19
N MET A 55 -7.04 7.95 2.86
CA MET A 55 -5.86 7.29 3.42
C MET A 55 -5.80 7.39 4.94
N LYS A 56 -6.05 8.59 5.49
CA LYS A 56 -6.04 8.85 6.92
C LYS A 56 -7.16 8.09 7.64
N ASP A 57 -8.38 8.18 7.11
CA ASP A 57 -9.56 7.53 7.70
C ASP A 57 -9.37 6.00 7.68
N THR A 58 -8.90 5.44 6.56
CA THR A 58 -8.60 4.00 6.45
C THR A 58 -7.50 3.56 7.42
N GLY A 59 -6.45 4.37 7.59
CA GLY A 59 -5.39 4.09 8.56
C GLY A 59 -5.86 4.16 10.01
N ALA A 60 -6.79 5.05 10.33
CA ALA A 60 -7.41 5.13 11.65
C ALA A 60 -8.24 3.87 11.94
N ASP A 61 -9.08 3.46 10.98
CA ASP A 61 -9.97 2.30 11.08
C ASP A 61 -9.25 0.95 11.04
N MET A 62 -8.00 0.93 10.55
CA MET A 62 -7.22 -0.30 10.49
C MET A 62 -6.96 -0.88 11.89
N SER A 63 -7.24 -2.17 12.05
CA SER A 63 -6.99 -2.87 13.31
C SER A 63 -5.50 -2.85 13.66
N VAL A 64 -5.18 -2.66 14.94
CA VAL A 64 -3.79 -2.57 15.43
C VAL A 64 -2.94 -3.77 15.01
N LYS A 65 -3.52 -4.98 14.94
CA LYS A 65 -2.83 -6.21 14.50
C LYS A 65 -2.37 -6.22 13.03
N TYR A 66 -2.90 -5.34 12.18
CA TYR A 66 -2.56 -5.27 10.75
C TYR A 66 -1.82 -3.96 10.38
N LYS A 67 -1.58 -3.09 11.37
CA LYS A 67 -0.68 -1.94 11.25
C LYS A 67 0.77 -2.42 11.35
N GLU A 68 1.74 -1.51 11.11
CA GLU A 68 3.20 -1.68 11.25
C GLU A 68 3.64 -2.18 12.63
N THR A 69 3.31 -3.41 12.94
CA THR A 69 3.59 -4.06 14.22
C THR A 69 4.09 -5.48 14.03
N ALA A 70 3.91 -6.07 12.82
CA ALA A 70 4.25 -7.47 12.52
C ALA A 70 3.70 -8.48 13.56
N ARG A 71 2.58 -8.13 14.19
CA ARG A 71 1.95 -8.91 15.28
C ARG A 71 0.79 -9.76 14.78
N GLY A 72 0.56 -9.83 13.47
CA GLY A 72 -0.62 -10.45 12.89
C GLY A 72 -0.34 -11.19 11.58
N GLY A 73 -1.44 -11.55 10.91
CA GLY A 73 -1.50 -12.11 9.54
C GLY A 73 -0.27 -12.92 9.09
N LEU A 74 0.43 -12.43 8.06
CA LEU A 74 1.55 -13.13 7.43
C LEU A 74 2.78 -13.20 8.32
N ALA A 75 2.99 -12.21 9.20
CA ALA A 75 4.15 -12.18 10.08
C ALA A 75 4.17 -13.33 11.08
N VAL A 76 3.00 -13.74 11.57
CA VAL A 76 2.86 -14.79 12.58
C VAL A 76 2.43 -16.14 12.01
N ASN A 77 1.79 -16.16 10.82
CA ASN A 77 1.28 -17.40 10.23
C ASN A 77 2.25 -18.06 9.23
N ILE A 78 3.26 -17.35 8.72
CA ILE A 78 4.33 -17.92 7.92
C ILE A 78 5.63 -17.77 8.69
N ILE A 79 6.04 -18.87 9.34
CA ILE A 79 7.36 -19.01 9.93
C ILE A 79 8.16 -19.83 8.92
N GLU A 80 9.06 -19.18 8.17
CA GLU A 80 10.10 -19.93 7.46
C GLU A 80 11.01 -20.54 8.53
N CYS A 81 10.87 -21.85 8.75
CA CYS A 81 11.80 -22.65 9.53
C CYS A 81 13.03 -23.00 8.70
#